data_AF-N9EPK6-F1
#
_entry.id   AF-N9EPK6-F1
#
_cell.length_a   1.000
_cell.length_b   1.000
_cell.length_c   1.000
_cell.angle_alpha   90.00
_cell.angle_beta   90.00
_cell.angle_gamma   90.00
#
_symmetry.space_group_name_H-M   'P 1'
#
loop_
_entity.id
_entity.type
_entity.pdbx_description
1 polymer ?
#
loop_
_entity_poly.entity_id
_entity_poly.type
_entity_poly.pdbx_seq_one_letter_code
_entity_poly.pdbx_strand_id
1 'polypeptide(L)'
;MSSDHEVVRLFKEHVFPLSNKLTEMLNEHYSHQTERRGCGYTQATRVLAEYINFPRDNVEATDLKIFQDYDFKRLKKIIDQKNIYGFDIEDWHNLDQNRSIENFLADPQQQKNDDFRVLVEQEVTTQASLRKLSQQAELEESQIICCMLEDVILPKTAEKTGYVEIQTLAGKPKVGSCPMAENFFLKIAHRSMLRQGSINIFIDEQNRPLLIEKMNMGDDHSCINLQPLIMNGIRIPVGSLFSVEYDIEQIDNKVPNQEFKGYIIPYKEIQGFWFLRLTTLAISPENRKRAFTTHFEQQVNNGLFSPDTTLIKQLNDVALSQLRVASLG
;
A
#
# COMPACT_ATOMS: atom_id res chain seq x y z
N MET A 1 2.40 -29.16 -13.28
CA MET A 1 2.96 -27.79 -13.36
C MET A 1 2.09 -26.94 -12.46
N SER A 2 2.64 -26.36 -11.39
CA SER A 2 1.87 -25.41 -10.59
C SER A 2 1.47 -24.25 -11.51
N SER A 3 0.18 -23.93 -11.59
CA SER A 3 -0.25 -22.70 -12.26
C SER A 3 0.43 -21.53 -11.55
N ASP A 4 0.99 -20.60 -12.32
CA ASP A 4 1.44 -19.33 -11.76
C ASP A 4 0.28 -18.63 -11.04
N HIS A 5 0.61 -17.88 -10.00
CA HIS A 5 -0.29 -16.97 -9.31
C HIS A 5 -0.92 -16.00 -10.32
N GLU A 6 -2.18 -15.63 -10.13
CA GLU A 6 -2.93 -14.80 -11.08
C GLU A 6 -2.21 -13.49 -11.42
N VAL A 7 -1.72 -12.75 -10.42
CA VAL A 7 -0.91 -11.53 -10.63
C VAL A 7 0.29 -11.80 -11.55
N VAL A 8 1.05 -12.87 -11.33
CA VAL A 8 2.24 -13.20 -12.17
C VAL A 8 1.81 -13.42 -13.62
N ARG A 9 0.74 -14.16 -13.82
CA ARG A 9 0.16 -14.42 -15.15
C ARG A 9 -0.29 -13.12 -15.83
N LEU A 10 -1.06 -12.27 -15.13
CA LEU A 10 -1.57 -11.00 -15.66
C LEU A 10 -0.43 -10.08 -16.10
N PHE A 11 0.61 -9.91 -15.27
CA PHE A 11 1.76 -9.07 -15.61
C PHE A 11 2.52 -9.60 -16.84
N LYS A 12 2.68 -10.93 -16.94
CA LYS A 12 3.32 -11.58 -18.08
C LYS A 12 2.51 -11.46 -19.37
N GLU A 13 1.18 -11.49 -19.29
CA GLU A 13 0.27 -11.45 -20.45
C GLU A 13 0.03 -10.03 -20.97
N HIS A 14 -0.01 -9.02 -20.09
CA HIS A 14 -0.52 -7.69 -20.44
C HIS A 14 0.47 -6.54 -20.28
N VAL A 15 1.58 -6.73 -19.54
CA VAL A 15 2.54 -5.67 -19.25
C VAL A 15 3.97 -6.20 -19.42
N PHE A 16 4.73 -6.34 -18.33
CA PHE A 16 6.06 -6.91 -18.27
C PHE A 16 6.09 -7.96 -17.16
N PRO A 17 6.83 -9.07 -17.33
CA PRO A 17 7.01 -10.05 -16.26
C PRO A 17 7.55 -9.39 -14.98
N LEU A 18 7.02 -9.81 -13.83
CA LEU A 18 7.53 -9.36 -12.53
C LEU A 18 8.92 -9.94 -12.25
N SER A 19 9.70 -9.23 -11.43
CA SER A 19 11.01 -9.69 -10.98
C SER A 19 10.96 -11.09 -10.36
N ASN A 20 12.05 -11.84 -10.46
CA ASN A 20 12.14 -13.19 -9.89
C ASN A 20 11.76 -13.23 -8.40
N LYS A 21 12.13 -12.18 -7.64
CA LYS A 21 11.81 -12.04 -6.21
C LYS A 21 10.29 -11.98 -5.98
N LEU A 22 9.58 -11.12 -6.71
CA LEU A 22 8.12 -11.00 -6.58
C LEU A 22 7.41 -12.24 -7.12
N THR A 23 7.88 -12.80 -8.24
CA THR A 23 7.33 -14.02 -8.83
C THR A 23 7.43 -15.22 -7.87
N GLU A 24 8.61 -15.44 -7.25
CA GLU A 24 8.81 -16.51 -6.26
C GLU A 24 7.90 -16.34 -5.03
N MET A 25 7.76 -15.10 -4.54
CA MET A 25 6.89 -14.78 -3.41
C MET A 25 5.41 -14.99 -3.72
N LEU A 26 4.92 -14.49 -4.86
CA LEU A 26 3.51 -14.62 -5.24
C LEU A 26 3.12 -16.06 -5.58
N ASN A 27 4.02 -16.83 -6.19
CA ASN A 27 3.85 -18.27 -6.39
C ASN A 27 4.02 -19.09 -5.09
N GLU A 28 4.27 -18.42 -3.97
CA GLU A 28 4.48 -19.01 -2.65
C GLU A 28 5.43 -20.21 -2.66
N HIS A 29 6.67 -19.98 -3.08
CA HIS A 29 7.73 -20.96 -2.86
C HIS A 29 7.81 -21.34 -1.37
N TYR A 30 8.07 -22.62 -1.06
CA TYR A 30 8.01 -23.17 0.31
C TYR A 30 8.89 -22.42 1.32
N SER A 31 9.96 -21.76 0.86
CA SER A 31 10.86 -20.91 1.67
C SER A 31 10.16 -19.70 2.31
N HIS A 32 8.96 -19.35 1.85
CA HIS A 32 8.15 -18.26 2.38
C HIS A 32 7.15 -18.70 3.45
N GLN A 33 6.87 -20.00 3.58
CA GLN A 33 5.92 -20.59 4.52
C GLN A 33 6.58 -20.82 5.89
N THR A 34 6.68 -19.78 6.72
CA THR A 34 7.27 -19.91 8.06
C THR A 34 6.55 -19.04 9.07
N GLU A 35 6.60 -19.37 10.35
CA GLU A 35 5.98 -18.57 11.42
C GLU A 35 6.45 -17.11 11.42
N ARG A 36 7.74 -16.88 11.17
CA ARG A 36 8.31 -15.53 11.15
C ARG A 36 8.01 -14.78 9.85
N ARG A 37 8.01 -15.46 8.72
CA ARG A 37 7.83 -14.86 7.39
C ARG A 37 6.37 -14.77 6.97
N GLY A 38 5.47 -15.52 7.60
CA GLY A 38 4.08 -15.68 7.16
C GLY A 38 4.02 -16.56 5.92
N CYS A 39 3.48 -16.01 4.84
CA CYS A 39 3.28 -16.66 3.54
C CYS A 39 3.89 -15.83 2.40
N GLY A 40 3.78 -16.35 1.18
CA GLY A 40 4.18 -15.67 -0.06
C GLY A 40 3.59 -14.27 -0.23
N TYR A 41 2.28 -14.13 -0.09
CA TYR A 41 1.56 -12.85 -0.19
C TYR A 41 2.04 -11.81 0.87
N THR A 42 2.28 -12.29 2.09
CA THR A 42 2.85 -11.46 3.16
C THR A 42 4.25 -10.96 2.81
N GLN A 43 5.08 -11.81 2.20
CA GLN A 43 6.43 -11.44 1.77
C GLN A 43 6.39 -10.46 0.60
N ALA A 44 5.52 -10.67 -0.38
CA ALA A 44 5.36 -9.75 -1.51
C ALA A 44 5.01 -8.33 -1.03
N THR A 45 4.05 -8.21 -0.11
CA THR A 45 3.65 -6.90 0.45
C THR A 45 4.75 -6.27 1.32
N ARG A 46 5.60 -7.06 1.98
CA ARG A 46 6.81 -6.55 2.66
C ARG A 46 7.86 -6.03 1.69
N VAL A 47 8.01 -6.64 0.52
CA VAL A 47 8.90 -6.12 -0.53
C VAL A 47 8.36 -4.81 -1.08
N LEU A 48 7.04 -4.68 -1.25
CA LEU A 48 6.42 -3.42 -1.64
C LEU A 48 6.69 -2.28 -0.66
N ALA A 49 6.98 -2.58 0.61
CA ALA A 49 7.38 -1.58 1.59
C ALA A 49 8.66 -0.81 1.19
N GLU A 50 9.55 -1.41 0.38
CA GLU A 50 10.75 -0.74 -0.15
C GLU A 50 10.38 0.37 -1.16
N TYR A 51 9.22 0.29 -1.80
CA TYR A 51 8.73 1.31 -2.75
C TYR A 51 7.76 2.29 -2.09
N ILE A 52 7.07 1.87 -1.04
CA ILE A 52 6.12 2.70 -0.30
C ILE A 52 6.83 3.67 0.64
N ASN A 53 7.84 3.20 1.37
CA ASN A 53 8.49 4.01 2.39
C ASN A 53 9.53 4.99 1.84
N PHE A 54 10.04 4.75 0.65
CA PHE A 54 11.09 5.59 0.08
C PHE A 54 10.51 6.47 -1.02
N PRO A 55 10.77 7.78 -1.00
CA PRO A 55 10.47 8.65 -2.14
C PRO A 55 11.11 8.09 -3.41
N ARG A 56 10.45 8.28 -4.56
CA ARG A 56 10.96 7.81 -5.85
C ARG A 56 12.28 8.49 -6.19
N ASP A 57 13.17 7.70 -6.79
CA ASP A 57 14.41 8.19 -7.38
C ASP A 57 14.30 8.19 -8.90
N ASN A 58 14.05 9.38 -9.45
CA ASN A 58 13.87 9.57 -10.89
C ASN A 58 15.17 9.36 -11.70
N VAL A 59 16.33 9.28 -11.04
CA VAL A 59 17.64 9.06 -11.69
C VAL A 59 17.96 7.58 -11.76
N GLU A 60 17.84 6.87 -10.64
CA GLU A 60 18.16 5.44 -10.53
C GLU A 60 17.00 4.54 -11.02
N ALA A 61 15.80 5.11 -11.21
CA ALA A 61 14.59 4.43 -11.67
C ALA A 61 14.33 3.13 -10.89
N THR A 62 14.50 3.20 -9.57
CA THR A 62 14.38 2.06 -8.66
C THR A 62 13.05 1.35 -8.78
N ASP A 63 12.00 2.10 -9.13
CA ASP A 63 10.62 1.62 -9.30
C ASP A 63 10.52 0.52 -10.37
N LEU A 64 11.33 0.59 -11.43
CA LEU A 64 11.36 -0.40 -12.50
C LEU A 64 11.92 -1.76 -12.07
N LYS A 65 12.57 -1.85 -10.91
CA LYS A 65 13.08 -3.11 -10.35
C LYS A 65 11.96 -4.09 -9.96
N ILE A 66 10.68 -3.67 -9.97
CA ILE A 66 9.56 -4.60 -9.84
C ILE A 66 9.43 -5.55 -11.04
N PHE A 67 9.95 -5.16 -12.21
CA PHE A 67 9.93 -5.95 -13.43
C PHE A 67 11.20 -6.79 -13.61
N GLN A 68 11.08 -7.86 -14.37
CA GLN A 68 12.20 -8.66 -14.83
C GLN A 68 12.89 -7.96 -16.00
N ASP A 69 14.17 -7.61 -15.84
CA ASP A 69 15.07 -7.14 -16.91
C ASP A 69 14.54 -5.96 -17.73
N TYR A 70 13.80 -5.02 -17.10
CA TYR A 70 13.27 -3.85 -17.80
C TYR A 70 14.39 -2.94 -18.32
N ASP A 71 14.39 -2.66 -19.63
CA ASP A 71 15.40 -1.80 -20.26
C ASP A 71 15.10 -0.31 -20.06
N PHE A 72 15.63 0.27 -18.99
CA PHE A 72 15.47 1.70 -18.68
C PHE A 72 16.00 2.64 -19.78
N LYS A 73 16.88 2.17 -20.69
CA LYS A 73 17.38 3.02 -21.80
C LYS A 73 16.24 3.51 -22.69
N ARG A 74 15.14 2.76 -22.78
CA ARG A 74 13.94 3.11 -23.54
C ARG A 74 13.29 4.38 -22.99
N LEU A 75 13.00 4.41 -21.68
CA LEU A 75 12.43 5.59 -21.02
C LEU A 75 13.43 6.75 -21.00
N LYS A 76 14.72 6.47 -20.75
CA LYS A 76 15.75 7.50 -20.78
C LYS A 76 15.82 8.22 -22.12
N LYS A 77 15.68 7.51 -23.24
CA LYS A 77 15.61 8.12 -24.57
C LYS A 77 14.42 9.08 -24.71
N ILE A 78 13.25 8.73 -24.17
CA ILE A 78 12.07 9.62 -24.15
C ILE A 78 12.37 10.90 -23.36
N ILE A 79 12.98 10.77 -22.18
CA ILE A 79 13.31 11.93 -21.33
C ILE A 79 14.39 12.81 -21.96
N ASP A 80 15.45 12.21 -22.53
CA ASP A 80 16.54 12.96 -23.15
C ASP A 80 16.08 13.73 -24.40
N GLN A 81 15.05 13.23 -25.11
CA GLN A 81 14.54 13.84 -26.34
C GLN A 81 13.26 14.66 -26.13
N LYS A 82 12.77 14.79 -24.90
CA LYS A 82 11.49 15.46 -24.58
C LYS A 82 11.38 16.87 -25.17
N ASN A 83 12.46 17.66 -25.11
CA ASN A 83 12.47 19.03 -25.63
C ASN A 83 12.42 19.09 -27.17
N ILE A 84 12.97 18.10 -27.86
CA ILE A 84 12.99 18.02 -29.34
C ILE A 84 11.56 17.84 -29.85
N TYR A 85 10.78 17.01 -29.16
CA TYR A 85 9.42 16.66 -29.53
C TYR A 85 8.35 17.48 -28.80
N GLY A 86 8.75 18.48 -28.01
CA GLY A 86 7.84 19.39 -27.32
C GLY A 86 7.03 18.74 -26.19
N PHE A 87 7.56 17.69 -25.55
CA PHE A 87 6.90 17.04 -24.43
C PHE A 87 7.05 17.87 -23.14
N ASP A 88 5.92 18.20 -22.54
CA ASP A 88 5.83 18.83 -21.23
C ASP A 88 5.75 17.75 -20.15
N ILE A 89 6.89 17.13 -19.89
CA ILE A 89 7.06 16.08 -18.88
C ILE A 89 8.29 16.37 -18.02
N GLU A 90 8.19 16.10 -16.72
CA GLU A 90 9.34 16.14 -15.81
C GLU A 90 10.10 14.81 -15.83
N ASP A 91 9.37 13.72 -15.70
CA ASP A 91 9.86 12.34 -15.68
C ASP A 91 9.06 11.41 -16.61
N TRP A 92 9.30 10.11 -16.48
CA TRP A 92 8.71 9.08 -17.34
C TRP A 92 7.42 8.47 -16.77
N HIS A 93 6.95 8.93 -15.61
CA HIS A 93 5.74 8.41 -15.01
C HIS A 93 4.50 9.01 -15.68
N ASN A 94 3.42 8.23 -15.78
CA ASN A 94 2.12 8.69 -16.29
C ASN A 94 2.14 9.30 -17.71
N LEU A 95 3.01 8.81 -18.61
CA LEU A 95 3.09 9.26 -20.00
C LEU A 95 1.77 9.06 -20.75
N ASP A 96 1.03 8.01 -20.43
CA ASP A 96 -0.26 7.69 -21.03
C ASP A 96 -1.38 8.68 -20.69
N GLN A 97 -1.17 9.52 -19.68
CA GLN A 97 -2.10 10.60 -19.28
C GLN A 97 -1.57 11.99 -19.64
N ASN A 98 -0.39 12.10 -20.24
CA ASN A 98 0.20 13.39 -20.54
C ASN A 98 -0.35 13.95 -21.86
N ARG A 99 -0.92 15.16 -21.79
CA ARG A 99 -1.56 15.81 -22.94
C ARG A 99 -0.59 16.14 -24.08
N SER A 100 0.66 16.48 -23.78
CA SER A 100 1.66 16.77 -24.84
C SER A 100 2.02 15.52 -25.63
N ILE A 101 2.09 14.36 -24.95
CA ILE A 101 2.32 13.05 -25.56
C ILE A 101 1.09 12.61 -26.36
N GLU A 102 -0.12 12.77 -25.80
CA GLU A 102 -1.37 12.49 -26.53
C GLU A 102 -1.45 13.27 -27.85
N ASN A 103 -1.16 14.58 -27.80
CA ASN A 103 -1.14 15.42 -29.00
C ASN A 103 -0.10 14.97 -30.03
N PHE A 104 1.11 14.61 -29.58
CA PHE A 104 2.17 14.09 -30.44
C PHE A 104 1.75 12.78 -31.12
N LEU A 105 1.12 11.87 -30.38
CA LEU A 105 0.61 10.61 -30.93
C LEU A 105 -0.61 10.82 -31.83
N ALA A 106 -1.39 11.88 -31.65
CA ALA A 106 -2.51 12.19 -32.52
C ALA A 106 -2.11 12.89 -33.84
N ASP A 107 -0.92 13.49 -33.93
CA ASP A 107 -0.50 14.33 -35.07
C ASP A 107 -0.24 13.50 -36.35
N PRO A 108 -1.03 13.68 -37.42
CA PRO A 108 -0.84 12.99 -38.69
C PRO A 108 0.48 13.35 -39.41
N GLN A 109 1.03 14.55 -39.17
CA GLN A 109 2.28 14.98 -39.80
C GLN A 109 3.49 14.23 -39.25
N GLN A 110 3.37 13.65 -38.05
CA GLN A 110 4.39 12.85 -37.37
C GLN A 110 4.23 11.34 -37.59
N GLN A 111 3.33 10.92 -38.49
CA GLN A 111 3.10 9.50 -38.85
C GLN A 111 4.19 8.88 -39.75
N LYS A 112 5.22 9.64 -40.14
CA LYS A 112 6.36 9.05 -40.87
C LYS A 112 7.17 8.19 -39.90
N ASN A 113 7.34 6.90 -40.21
CA ASN A 113 8.14 5.90 -39.48
C ASN A 113 9.34 6.49 -38.74
N ASP A 114 9.11 6.92 -37.50
CA ASP A 114 10.12 7.39 -36.57
C ASP A 114 10.18 6.37 -35.43
N ASP A 115 11.33 5.72 -35.28
CA ASP A 115 11.60 4.77 -34.20
C ASP A 115 11.32 5.38 -32.82
N PHE A 116 11.44 6.71 -32.68
CA PHE A 116 11.06 7.41 -31.45
C PHE A 116 9.56 7.38 -31.18
N ARG A 117 8.73 7.59 -32.21
CA ARG A 117 7.29 7.54 -32.05
C ARG A 117 6.80 6.17 -31.62
N VAL A 118 7.31 5.11 -32.25
CA VAL A 118 6.99 3.71 -31.89
C VAL A 118 7.38 3.44 -30.43
N LEU A 119 8.54 3.94 -30.00
CA LEU A 119 8.98 3.83 -28.60
C LEU A 119 8.00 4.50 -27.63
N VAL A 120 7.56 5.72 -27.93
CA VAL A 120 6.59 6.45 -27.10
C VAL A 120 5.23 5.74 -27.08
N GLU A 121 4.73 5.27 -28.23
CA GLU A 121 3.46 4.52 -28.32
C GLU A 121 3.50 3.23 -27.48
N GLN A 122 4.62 2.51 -27.51
CA GLN A 122 4.80 1.30 -26.71
C GLN A 122 4.74 1.60 -25.22
N GLU A 123 5.45 2.63 -24.73
CA GLU A 123 5.44 2.98 -23.30
C GLU A 123 4.09 3.52 -22.84
N VAL A 124 3.42 4.34 -23.65
CA VAL A 124 2.03 4.78 -23.38
C VAL A 124 1.09 3.58 -23.28
N THR A 125 1.20 2.62 -24.21
CA THR A 125 0.36 1.42 -24.21
C THR A 125 0.63 0.56 -22.97
N THR A 126 1.89 0.35 -22.60
CA THR A 126 2.28 -0.38 -21.39
C THR A 126 1.68 0.27 -20.14
N GLN A 127 1.83 1.58 -19.98
CA GLN A 127 1.30 2.29 -18.81
C GLN A 127 -0.24 2.24 -18.78
N ALA A 128 -0.90 2.41 -19.93
CA ALA A 128 -2.36 2.29 -20.02
C ALA A 128 -2.86 0.87 -19.70
N SER A 129 -2.13 -0.17 -20.11
CA SER A 129 -2.42 -1.57 -19.73
C SER A 129 -2.26 -1.79 -18.23
N LEU A 130 -1.20 -1.25 -17.62
CA LEU A 130 -0.95 -1.36 -16.19
C LEU A 130 -2.10 -0.76 -15.35
N ARG A 131 -2.68 0.37 -15.78
CA ARG A 131 -3.85 0.98 -15.11
C ARG A 131 -5.11 0.11 -15.09
N LYS A 132 -5.23 -0.81 -16.03
CA LYS A 132 -6.41 -1.69 -16.18
C LYS A 132 -6.18 -3.06 -15.55
N LEU A 133 -4.96 -3.36 -15.10
CA LEU A 133 -4.57 -4.71 -14.72
C LEU A 133 -5.34 -5.22 -13.49
N SER A 134 -5.62 -4.36 -12.52
CA SER A 134 -6.44 -4.73 -11.35
C SER A 134 -7.88 -5.09 -11.74
N GLN A 135 -8.43 -4.50 -12.79
CA GLN A 135 -9.79 -4.81 -13.26
C GLN A 135 -9.86 -6.17 -13.99
N GLN A 136 -8.71 -6.71 -14.39
CA GLN A 136 -8.61 -8.02 -15.03
C GLN A 136 -8.39 -9.15 -14.02
N ALA A 137 -8.09 -8.82 -12.76
CA ALA A 137 -7.95 -9.79 -11.70
C ALA A 137 -9.31 -10.24 -11.16
N GLU A 138 -9.52 -11.54 -11.09
CA GLU A 138 -10.73 -12.17 -10.53
C GLU A 138 -10.68 -12.23 -9.01
N LEU A 139 -9.47 -12.35 -8.44
CA LEU A 139 -9.25 -12.56 -7.02
C LEU A 139 -9.04 -11.23 -6.27
N GLU A 140 -9.72 -11.04 -5.14
CA GLU A 140 -9.64 -9.82 -4.31
C GLU A 140 -8.19 -9.43 -3.97
N GLU A 141 -7.39 -10.39 -3.51
CA GLU A 141 -6.01 -10.15 -3.11
C GLU A 141 -5.09 -9.80 -4.29
N SER A 142 -5.42 -10.31 -5.49
CA SER A 142 -4.74 -9.96 -6.73
C SER A 142 -5.10 -8.54 -7.17
N GLN A 143 -6.37 -8.14 -7.06
CA GLN A 143 -6.82 -6.77 -7.37
C GLN A 143 -6.04 -5.76 -6.52
N ILE A 144 -5.89 -6.03 -5.23
CA ILE A 144 -5.14 -5.17 -4.30
C ILE A 144 -3.67 -5.07 -4.68
N ILE A 145 -2.98 -6.21 -4.90
CA ILE A 145 -1.56 -6.19 -5.27
C ILE A 145 -1.35 -5.53 -6.65
N CYS A 146 -2.21 -5.78 -7.63
CA CYS A 146 -2.16 -5.11 -8.93
C CYS A 146 -2.28 -3.59 -8.78
N CYS A 147 -3.19 -3.08 -7.95
CA CYS A 147 -3.29 -1.64 -7.66
C CYS A 147 -2.01 -1.08 -7.03
N MET A 148 -1.40 -1.79 -6.07
CA MET A 148 -0.17 -1.33 -5.44
C MET A 148 1.01 -1.31 -6.42
N LEU A 149 1.16 -2.37 -7.24
CA LEU A 149 2.20 -2.47 -8.27
C LEU A 149 2.01 -1.44 -9.40
N GLU A 150 0.76 -1.17 -9.78
CA GLU A 150 0.41 -0.08 -10.69
C GLU A 150 0.97 1.23 -10.14
N ASP A 151 0.72 1.56 -8.88
CA ASP A 151 1.07 2.85 -8.29
C ASP A 151 2.58 3.02 -8.03
N VAL A 152 3.34 1.92 -7.92
CA VAL A 152 4.82 1.99 -7.91
C VAL A 152 5.30 2.68 -9.19
N ILE A 153 4.73 2.30 -10.34
CA ILE A 153 5.08 2.82 -11.67
C ILE A 153 4.26 4.05 -12.07
N LEU A 154 3.03 4.19 -11.55
CA LEU A 154 2.07 5.21 -11.99
C LEU A 154 1.51 5.97 -10.78
N PRO A 155 2.35 6.83 -10.15
CA PRO A 155 2.01 7.54 -8.92
C PRO A 155 0.65 8.22 -8.96
N LYS A 156 -0.05 8.15 -7.83
CA LYS A 156 -1.30 8.86 -7.56
C LYS A 156 -1.04 10.08 -6.69
N THR A 157 -2.00 10.99 -6.68
CA THR A 157 -2.00 12.16 -5.80
C THR A 157 -3.25 12.15 -4.93
N ALA A 158 -3.20 12.83 -3.79
CA ALA A 158 -4.37 13.06 -2.95
C ALA A 158 -5.51 13.74 -3.75
N GLU A 159 -5.17 14.70 -4.62
CA GLU A 159 -6.15 15.41 -5.47
C GLU A 159 -6.92 14.45 -6.40
N LYS A 160 -6.22 13.53 -7.07
CA LYS A 160 -6.85 12.59 -8.01
C LYS A 160 -7.69 11.51 -7.32
N THR A 161 -7.34 11.15 -6.08
CA THR A 161 -7.93 10.00 -5.37
C THR A 161 -8.92 10.40 -4.28
N GLY A 162 -8.83 11.63 -3.76
CA GLY A 162 -9.55 12.07 -2.57
C GLY A 162 -9.07 11.43 -1.27
N TYR A 163 -7.97 10.67 -1.30
CA TYR A 163 -7.40 10.00 -0.13
C TYR A 163 -6.45 10.94 0.62
N VAL A 164 -6.34 10.74 1.93
CA VAL A 164 -5.39 11.51 2.75
C VAL A 164 -3.97 11.02 2.45
N GLU A 165 -3.08 11.95 2.15
CA GLU A 165 -1.66 11.69 2.01
C GLU A 165 -0.94 11.79 3.35
N ILE A 166 -0.23 10.73 3.72
CA ILE A 166 0.55 10.62 4.95
C ILE A 166 2.04 10.66 4.64
N GLN A 167 2.80 11.30 5.54
CA GLN A 167 4.25 11.43 5.40
C GLN A 167 4.97 10.14 5.82
N THR A 168 6.12 9.88 5.20
CA THR A 168 6.99 8.76 5.60
C THR A 168 7.98 9.18 6.68
N LEU A 169 8.33 8.24 7.57
CA LEU A 169 9.44 8.43 8.50
C LEU A 169 10.78 8.47 7.74
N ALA A 170 11.69 9.33 8.17
CA ALA A 170 13.02 9.47 7.57
C ALA A 170 13.88 8.20 7.65
N GLY A 171 13.56 7.29 8.57
CA GLY A 171 14.25 6.03 8.74
C GLY A 171 13.33 4.95 9.29
N LYS A 172 13.72 3.69 9.07
CA LYS A 172 12.99 2.53 9.55
C LYS A 172 12.99 2.50 11.09
N PRO A 173 11.82 2.51 11.75
CA PRO A 173 11.74 2.39 13.20
C PRO A 173 12.30 1.07 13.70
N LYS A 174 12.79 1.06 14.94
CA LYS A 174 13.25 -0.16 15.63
C LYS A 174 12.08 -0.96 16.19
N VAL A 175 11.15 -1.36 15.32
CA VAL A 175 10.02 -2.21 15.70
C VAL A 175 10.30 -3.67 15.37
N GLY A 176 9.96 -4.55 16.30
CA GLY A 176 10.06 -5.99 16.10
C GLY A 176 9.11 -6.47 15.00
N SER A 177 9.41 -7.63 14.42
CA SER A 177 8.55 -8.26 13.39
C SER A 177 7.36 -9.00 14.01
N CYS A 178 6.86 -8.58 15.17
CA CYS A 178 6.04 -9.40 16.06
C CYS A 178 4.81 -9.96 15.32
N PRO A 179 4.73 -11.29 15.10
CA PRO A 179 3.60 -11.90 14.40
C PRO A 179 2.29 -11.74 15.18
N MET A 180 2.37 -11.39 16.47
CA MET A 180 1.21 -11.13 17.33
C MET A 180 0.65 -9.72 17.23
N ALA A 181 1.26 -8.80 16.46
CA ALA A 181 0.74 -7.44 16.34
C ALA A 181 -0.74 -7.43 15.88
N GLU A 182 -1.08 -8.31 14.93
CA GLU A 182 -2.44 -8.48 14.42
C GLU A 182 -3.41 -9.02 15.48
N ASN A 183 -2.96 -9.85 16.43
CA ASN A 183 -3.82 -10.36 17.52
C ASN A 183 -4.41 -9.21 18.36
N PHE A 184 -3.63 -8.15 18.58
CA PHE A 184 -4.12 -7.01 19.35
C PHE A 184 -5.16 -6.20 18.59
N PHE A 185 -4.98 -6.00 17.28
CA PHE A 185 -6.01 -5.37 16.46
C PHE A 185 -7.29 -6.20 16.39
N LEU A 186 -7.16 -7.53 16.25
CA LEU A 186 -8.30 -8.43 16.35
C LEU A 186 -9.03 -8.27 17.70
N LYS A 187 -8.30 -8.27 18.81
CA LYS A 187 -8.88 -8.04 20.15
C LYS A 187 -9.55 -6.67 20.30
N ILE A 188 -8.91 -5.61 19.80
CA ILE A 188 -9.45 -4.24 19.79
C ILE A 188 -10.78 -4.21 19.02
N ALA A 189 -10.86 -4.87 17.87
CA ALA A 189 -12.07 -4.95 17.05
C ALA A 189 -13.28 -5.52 17.81
N HIS A 190 -13.02 -6.40 18.78
CA HIS A 190 -14.03 -6.99 19.65
C HIS A 190 -14.08 -6.35 21.04
N ARG A 191 -13.54 -5.13 21.19
CA ARG A 191 -13.53 -4.35 22.43
C ARG A 191 -12.85 -5.07 23.61
N SER A 192 -11.97 -6.03 23.32
CA SER A 192 -11.28 -6.88 24.28
C SER A 192 -9.87 -6.38 24.56
N MET A 193 -9.75 -5.29 25.33
CA MET A 193 -8.47 -4.65 25.63
C MET A 193 -7.72 -5.29 26.80
N LEU A 194 -6.38 -5.32 26.73
CA LEU A 194 -5.56 -5.63 27.91
C LEU A 194 -5.72 -4.52 28.97
N ARG A 195 -5.63 -4.88 30.25
CA ARG A 195 -5.84 -3.94 31.38
C ARG A 195 -4.96 -2.68 31.33
N GLN A 196 -3.73 -2.82 30.84
CA GLN A 196 -2.79 -1.70 30.66
C GLN A 196 -2.72 -1.20 29.22
N GLY A 197 -3.43 -1.84 28.29
CA GLY A 197 -3.47 -1.40 26.90
C GLY A 197 -4.21 -0.07 26.76
N SER A 198 -3.75 0.74 25.82
CA SER A 198 -4.42 1.96 25.35
C SER A 198 -4.42 1.99 23.83
N ILE A 199 -5.31 2.78 23.25
CA ILE A 199 -5.37 3.00 21.81
C ILE A 199 -5.28 4.49 21.52
N ASN A 200 -4.55 4.87 20.48
CA ASN A 200 -4.65 6.22 19.94
C ASN A 200 -5.38 6.17 18.60
N ILE A 201 -6.17 7.21 18.32
CA ILE A 201 -6.91 7.35 17.06
C ILE A 201 -6.32 8.52 16.29
N PHE A 202 -5.76 8.24 15.12
CA PHE A 202 -5.29 9.29 14.22
C PHE A 202 -6.44 9.73 13.32
N ILE A 203 -6.75 11.03 13.30
CA ILE A 203 -7.88 11.60 12.55
C ILE A 203 -7.43 12.61 11.50
N ASP A 204 -8.24 12.77 10.45
CA ASP A 204 -8.11 13.86 9.48
C ASP A 204 -8.75 15.18 9.98
N GLU A 205 -8.68 16.21 9.15
CA GLU A 205 -9.24 17.54 9.44
C GLU A 205 -10.78 17.55 9.55
N GLN A 206 -11.45 16.51 9.07
CA GLN A 206 -12.90 16.32 9.20
C GLN A 206 -13.26 15.40 10.38
N ASN A 207 -12.31 15.11 11.27
CA ASN A 207 -12.44 14.17 12.39
C ASN A 207 -12.77 12.73 11.96
N ARG A 208 -12.45 12.34 10.71
CA ARG A 208 -12.61 10.94 10.29
C ARG A 208 -11.42 10.12 10.80
N PRO A 209 -11.65 8.98 11.47
CA PRO A 209 -10.57 8.08 11.86
C PRO A 209 -9.82 7.55 10.63
N LEU A 210 -8.51 7.80 10.59
CA LEU A 210 -7.61 7.32 9.57
C LEU A 210 -6.88 6.05 10.01
N LEU A 211 -6.37 6.02 11.24
CA LEU A 211 -5.64 4.87 11.79
C LEU A 211 -5.96 4.67 13.28
N ILE A 212 -5.82 3.44 13.74
CA ILE A 212 -5.82 3.09 15.16
C ILE A 212 -4.45 2.53 15.55
N GLU A 213 -3.84 3.12 16.55
CA GLU A 213 -2.57 2.69 17.14
C GLU A 213 -2.84 1.89 18.41
N LYS A 214 -2.07 0.81 18.59
CA LYS A 214 -2.06 0.06 19.84
C LYS A 214 -0.87 0.48 20.70
N MET A 215 -1.10 0.67 22.00
CA MET A 215 -0.09 1.05 22.98
C MET A 215 -0.13 0.12 24.19
N ASN A 216 1.04 -0.18 24.76
CA ASN A 216 1.26 -1.09 25.89
C ASN A 216 0.74 -2.52 25.63
N MET A 217 0.91 -3.00 24.40
CA MET A 217 0.36 -4.27 23.91
C MET A 217 1.35 -4.95 22.96
N GLY A 218 2.50 -5.37 23.49
CA GLY A 218 3.62 -5.91 22.70
C GLY A 218 4.58 -4.80 22.25
N ASP A 219 5.06 -4.86 21.01
CA ASP A 219 5.83 -3.75 20.42
C ASP A 219 4.94 -2.52 20.29
N ASP A 220 5.29 -1.45 20.98
CA ASP A 220 4.55 -0.18 20.90
C ASP A 220 4.74 0.49 19.54
N HIS A 221 3.83 1.41 19.22
CA HIS A 221 3.86 2.21 18.00
C HIS A 221 3.59 1.49 16.70
N SER A 222 2.74 0.45 16.73
CA SER A 222 2.13 -0.09 15.51
C SER A 222 0.70 0.38 15.38
N CYS A 223 0.31 0.75 14.16
CA CYS A 223 -1.05 1.18 13.84
C CYS A 223 -1.55 0.48 12.57
N ILE A 224 -2.86 0.45 12.43
CA ILE A 224 -3.56 -0.09 11.26
C ILE A 224 -4.47 0.98 10.69
N ASN A 225 -4.45 1.18 9.36
CA ASN A 225 -5.31 2.16 8.72
C ASN A 225 -6.74 1.63 8.54
N LEU A 226 -7.69 2.53 8.73
CA LEU A 226 -9.13 2.33 8.66
C LEU A 226 -9.73 2.92 7.38
N GLN A 227 -8.97 3.80 6.70
CA GLN A 227 -9.30 4.42 5.42
C GLN A 227 -8.16 4.17 4.42
N PRO A 228 -8.43 4.12 3.11
CA PRO A 228 -7.38 4.17 2.10
C PRO A 228 -6.54 5.44 2.25
N LEU A 229 -5.23 5.32 2.09
CA LEU A 229 -4.28 6.43 2.24
C LEU A 229 -3.42 6.57 0.98
N ILE A 230 -2.76 7.71 0.80
CA ILE A 230 -1.63 7.87 -0.13
C ILE A 230 -0.35 7.95 0.68
N MET A 231 0.69 7.24 0.25
CA MET A 231 2.03 7.37 0.79
C MET A 231 3.03 7.27 -0.36
N ASN A 232 3.84 8.32 -0.56
CA ASN A 232 4.76 8.44 -1.69
C ASN A 232 4.08 8.08 -3.03
N GLY A 233 2.88 8.60 -3.26
CA GLY A 233 2.10 8.34 -4.48
C GLY A 233 1.55 6.92 -4.66
N ILE A 234 1.61 6.06 -3.64
CA ILE A 234 1.03 4.72 -3.65
C ILE A 234 -0.27 4.71 -2.82
N ARG A 235 -1.35 4.18 -3.40
CA ARG A 235 -2.60 3.92 -2.66
C ARG A 235 -2.39 2.75 -1.70
N ILE A 236 -2.51 3.03 -0.41
CA ILE A 236 -2.41 2.03 0.64
C ILE A 236 -3.81 1.54 1.00
N PRO A 237 -4.10 0.22 0.84
CA PRO A 237 -5.42 -0.31 1.15
C PRO A 237 -5.68 -0.31 2.66
N VAL A 238 -6.96 -0.34 3.05
CA VAL A 238 -7.36 -0.50 4.46
C VAL A 238 -6.79 -1.81 5.04
N GLY A 239 -6.57 -1.84 6.36
CA GLY A 239 -6.01 -3.04 7.00
C GLY A 239 -4.50 -3.21 6.75
N SER A 240 -3.81 -2.16 6.31
CA SER A 240 -2.35 -2.11 6.23
C SER A 240 -1.74 -1.78 7.58
N LEU A 241 -0.64 -2.48 7.90
CA LEU A 241 0.10 -2.30 9.14
C LEU A 241 1.21 -1.27 8.94
N PHE A 242 1.29 -0.33 9.88
CA PHE A 242 2.31 0.70 9.94
C PHE A 242 3.01 0.69 11.29
N SER A 243 4.19 1.31 11.32
CA SER A 243 4.85 1.79 12.51
C SER A 243 4.87 3.31 12.51
N VAL A 244 4.81 3.89 13.70
CA VAL A 244 4.97 5.32 13.95
C VAL A 244 6.06 5.53 15.00
N GLU A 245 6.57 6.74 15.12
CA GLU A 245 7.52 7.10 16.17
C GLU A 245 7.27 8.57 16.54
N TYR A 246 6.91 8.81 17.79
CA TYR A 246 6.63 10.16 18.30
C TYR A 246 6.64 10.17 19.82
N ASP A 247 6.87 11.34 20.40
CA ASP A 247 6.70 11.58 21.84
C ASP A 247 5.31 12.16 22.09
N ILE A 248 4.45 11.38 22.74
CA ILE A 248 3.05 11.77 23.00
C ILE A 248 2.94 13.00 23.89
N GLU A 249 3.93 13.26 24.75
CA GLU A 249 3.94 14.42 25.63
C GLU A 249 4.22 15.71 24.85
N GLN A 250 4.86 15.62 23.69
CA GLN A 250 5.14 16.76 22.80
C GLN A 250 3.96 17.11 21.88
N ILE A 251 2.91 16.30 21.85
CA ILE A 251 1.72 16.57 21.05
C ILE A 251 0.74 17.42 21.85
N ASP A 252 0.62 18.70 21.49
CA ASP A 252 -0.29 19.64 22.16
C ASP A 252 -1.76 19.35 21.81
N ASN A 253 -2.04 19.11 20.53
CA ASN A 253 -3.40 19.00 20.00
C ASN A 253 -4.02 17.60 20.14
N LYS A 254 -3.85 16.95 21.30
CA LYS A 254 -4.43 15.64 21.60
C LYS A 254 -5.65 15.74 22.53
N VAL A 255 -6.66 14.91 22.30
CA VAL A 255 -7.87 14.85 23.13
C VAL A 255 -8.03 13.45 23.72
N PRO A 256 -8.37 13.29 25.01
CA PRO A 256 -8.63 11.96 25.56
C PRO A 256 -9.77 11.25 24.83
N ASN A 257 -9.57 9.96 24.55
CA ASN A 257 -10.62 9.07 24.05
C ASN A 257 -11.83 9.04 24.99
N GLN A 258 -13.02 8.76 24.44
CA GLN A 258 -14.25 8.70 25.21
C GLN A 258 -14.41 7.41 26.05
N GLU A 259 -14.06 6.24 25.52
CA GLU A 259 -14.34 4.95 26.18
C GLU A 259 -13.07 4.23 26.66
N PHE A 260 -12.05 4.15 25.80
CA PHE A 260 -10.78 3.47 26.10
C PHE A 260 -9.70 4.46 26.55
N LYS A 261 -8.64 3.95 27.19
CA LYS A 261 -7.44 4.75 27.47
C LYS A 261 -6.76 5.17 26.17
N GLY A 262 -6.12 6.34 26.18
CA GLY A 262 -5.36 6.91 25.06
C GLY A 262 -6.01 8.16 24.49
N TYR A 263 -5.59 8.57 23.30
CA TYR A 263 -5.91 9.88 22.74
C TYR A 263 -6.35 9.85 21.28
N ILE A 264 -7.19 10.81 20.93
CA ILE A 264 -7.46 11.25 19.56
C ILE A 264 -6.40 12.28 19.20
N ILE A 265 -5.70 12.07 18.09
CA ILE A 265 -4.56 12.89 17.66
C ILE A 265 -4.74 13.23 16.17
N PRO A 266 -4.69 14.52 15.77
CA PRO A 266 -4.64 14.88 14.35
C PRO A 266 -3.42 14.24 13.69
N TYR A 267 -3.61 13.59 12.54
CA TYR A 267 -2.52 12.85 11.89
C TYR A 267 -1.31 13.73 11.52
N LYS A 268 -1.54 15.04 11.34
CA LYS A 268 -0.51 16.06 11.07
C LYS A 268 0.45 16.30 12.24
N GLU A 269 0.09 15.91 13.45
CA GLU A 269 0.98 15.96 14.62
C GLU A 269 1.97 14.78 14.63
N ILE A 270 1.78 13.79 13.77
CA ILE A 270 2.65 12.63 13.65
C ILE A 270 3.72 12.92 12.59
N GLN A 271 4.99 12.81 12.98
CA GLN A 271 6.15 13.12 12.11
C GLN A 271 6.19 12.27 10.83
N GLY A 272 5.61 11.08 10.87
CA GLY A 272 5.47 10.22 9.72
C GLY A 272 5.08 8.81 10.11
N PHE A 273 4.91 8.00 9.08
CA PHE A 273 4.50 6.61 9.17
C PHE A 273 5.49 5.74 8.40
N TRP A 274 5.61 4.48 8.81
CA TRP A 274 6.41 3.49 8.12
C TRP A 274 5.54 2.27 7.81
N PHE A 275 5.22 2.07 6.54
CA PHE A 275 4.46 0.90 6.08
C PHE A 275 5.26 -0.39 6.32
N LEU A 276 4.60 -1.40 6.88
CA LEU A 276 5.21 -2.69 7.20
C LEU A 276 4.77 -3.79 6.24
N ARG A 277 3.45 -3.99 6.10
CA ARG A 277 2.82 -5.01 5.26
C ARG A 277 1.30 -4.88 5.28
N LEU A 278 0.62 -5.64 4.42
CA LEU A 278 -0.80 -5.92 4.60
C LEU A 278 -1.02 -6.93 5.74
N THR A 279 -2.12 -6.75 6.47
CA THR A 279 -2.61 -7.72 7.47
C THR A 279 -3.70 -8.61 6.86
N THR A 280 -4.11 -9.67 7.56
CA THR A 280 -5.26 -10.47 7.13
C THR A 280 -6.56 -9.66 7.07
N LEU A 281 -6.65 -8.52 7.79
CA LEU A 281 -7.80 -7.62 7.77
C LEU A 281 -7.90 -6.77 6.48
N ALA A 282 -6.87 -6.77 5.63
CA ALA A 282 -6.92 -6.11 4.31
C ALA A 282 -7.75 -6.91 3.28
N ILE A 283 -8.10 -8.16 3.60
CA ILE A 283 -8.83 -9.09 2.73
C ILE A 283 -10.11 -9.53 3.43
N SER A 284 -11.17 -9.77 2.64
CA SER A 284 -12.44 -10.23 3.17
C SER A 284 -12.32 -11.61 3.84
N PRO A 285 -13.10 -11.87 4.90
CA PRO A 285 -13.06 -13.12 5.65
C PRO A 285 -12.97 -14.40 4.79
N GLU A 286 -13.82 -14.50 3.77
CA GLU A 286 -13.94 -15.65 2.88
C GLU A 286 -12.69 -15.89 2.02
N ASN A 287 -11.88 -14.86 1.76
CA ASN A 287 -10.68 -14.93 0.94
C ASN A 287 -9.37 -15.06 1.74
N ARG A 288 -9.37 -14.79 3.05
CA ARG A 288 -8.14 -14.77 3.89
C ARG A 288 -7.34 -16.05 3.83
N LYS A 289 -8.01 -17.21 3.92
CA LYS A 289 -7.33 -18.51 3.87
C LYS A 289 -6.58 -18.71 2.55
N ARG A 290 -7.17 -18.25 1.44
CA ARG A 290 -6.59 -18.35 0.11
C ARG A 290 -5.44 -17.36 -0.09
N ALA A 291 -5.63 -16.11 0.33
CA ALA A 291 -4.64 -15.05 0.16
C ALA A 291 -3.41 -15.21 1.09
N PHE A 292 -3.65 -15.51 2.36
CA PHE A 292 -2.62 -15.52 3.40
C PHE A 292 -2.18 -16.93 3.82
N THR A 293 -2.79 -17.98 3.29
CA THR A 293 -2.38 -19.40 3.41
C THR A 293 -1.82 -19.74 4.80
N THR A 294 -0.53 -20.05 4.88
CA THR A 294 0.17 -20.46 6.11
C THR A 294 0.17 -19.38 7.19
N HIS A 295 0.19 -18.09 6.82
CA HIS A 295 0.07 -17.00 7.79
C HIS A 295 -1.32 -17.00 8.43
N PHE A 296 -2.40 -17.15 7.66
CA PHE A 296 -3.75 -17.22 8.21
C PHE A 296 -3.96 -18.49 9.06
N GLU A 297 -3.47 -19.64 8.59
CA GLU A 297 -3.54 -20.89 9.35
C GLU A 297 -2.82 -20.78 10.70
N GLN A 298 -1.66 -20.10 10.76
CA GLN A 298 -0.99 -19.80 12.01
C GLN A 298 -1.83 -18.91 12.94
N GLN A 299 -2.56 -17.93 12.41
CA GLN A 299 -3.47 -17.11 13.23
C GLN A 299 -4.53 -18.00 13.90
N VAL A 300 -5.15 -18.89 13.14
CA VAL A 300 -6.18 -19.80 13.66
C VAL A 300 -5.58 -20.80 14.66
N ASN A 301 -4.48 -21.46 14.31
CA ASN A 301 -3.84 -22.47 15.15
C ASN A 301 -3.31 -21.90 16.48
N ASN A 302 -2.85 -20.65 16.47
CA ASN A 302 -2.39 -19.96 17.67
C ASN A 302 -3.53 -19.32 18.49
N GLY A 303 -4.79 -19.56 18.10
CA GLY A 303 -5.96 -19.08 18.83
C GLY A 303 -6.08 -17.56 18.86
N LEU A 304 -5.71 -16.88 17.76
CA LEU A 304 -5.96 -15.45 17.65
C LEU A 304 -7.47 -15.14 17.69
N PHE A 305 -7.81 -13.91 18.05
CA PHE A 305 -9.20 -13.54 18.31
C PHE A 305 -10.03 -13.44 17.01
N SER A 306 -10.80 -14.48 16.69
CA SER A 306 -11.73 -14.50 15.54
C SER A 306 -11.16 -13.98 14.21
N PRO A 307 -9.96 -14.40 13.78
CA PRO A 307 -9.33 -13.91 12.54
C PRO A 307 -10.13 -14.26 11.28
N ASP A 308 -10.99 -15.27 11.36
CA ASP A 308 -11.85 -15.79 10.30
C ASP A 308 -13.12 -14.97 10.06
N THR A 309 -13.49 -14.07 10.98
CA THR A 309 -14.74 -13.29 10.89
C THR A 309 -14.57 -11.80 11.12
N THR A 310 -13.47 -11.39 11.76
CA THR A 310 -13.26 -9.97 12.12
C THR A 310 -13.18 -9.07 10.88
N LEU A 311 -13.89 -7.96 10.85
CA LEU A 311 -13.88 -6.97 9.76
C LEU A 311 -13.13 -5.71 10.17
N ILE A 312 -12.48 -5.05 9.19
CA ILE A 312 -11.88 -3.73 9.40
C ILE A 312 -12.90 -2.69 9.89
N LYS A 313 -14.17 -2.85 9.49
CA LYS A 313 -15.29 -2.04 9.96
C LYS A 313 -15.42 -2.07 11.49
N GLN A 314 -15.18 -3.20 12.14
CA GLN A 314 -15.29 -3.30 13.60
C GLN A 314 -14.22 -2.46 14.31
N LEU A 315 -13.01 -2.40 13.77
CA LEU A 315 -11.97 -1.47 14.25
C LEU A 315 -12.37 -0.01 14.03
N ASN A 316 -12.97 0.30 12.88
CA ASN A 316 -13.49 1.63 12.60
C ASN A 316 -14.63 2.02 13.55
N ASP A 317 -15.54 1.10 13.86
CA ASP A 317 -16.63 1.32 14.82
C ASP A 317 -16.08 1.59 16.23
N VAL A 318 -14.98 0.94 16.61
CA VAL A 318 -14.26 1.23 17.87
C VAL A 318 -13.62 2.61 17.86
N ALA A 319 -12.95 2.98 16.76
CA ALA A 319 -12.35 4.31 16.61
C ALA A 319 -13.40 5.43 16.67
N LEU A 320 -14.53 5.24 15.97
CA LEU A 320 -15.65 6.17 15.99
C LEU A 320 -16.27 6.33 17.38
N SER A 321 -16.37 5.26 18.18
CA SER A 321 -16.91 5.37 19.54
C SER A 321 -15.97 6.09 20.52
N GLN A 322 -14.72 6.37 20.13
CA GLN A 322 -13.81 7.19 20.93
C GLN A 322 -14.03 8.68 20.71
N LEU A 323 -14.59 9.07 19.56
CA LEU A 323 -14.86 10.46 19.22
C LEU A 323 -16.04 10.97 20.04
N ARG A 324 -15.92 12.17 20.59
CA ARG A 324 -17.04 12.83 21.27
C ARG A 324 -18.15 13.07 20.25
N VAL A 325 -19.34 12.49 20.50
CA VAL A 325 -20.54 12.90 19.78
C VAL A 325 -20.74 14.38 20.06
N ALA A 326 -20.60 15.24 19.05
CA ALA A 326 -21.06 16.61 19.16
C ALA A 326 -22.53 16.53 19.58
N SER A 327 -22.82 16.91 20.82
CA SER A 327 -24.19 17.00 21.29
C SER A 327 -24.87 18.00 20.37
N LEU A 328 -25.69 17.51 19.44
CA LEU A 328 -26.65 18.33 18.73
C LEU A 328 -27.56 18.88 19.82
N GLY A 329 -27.31 20.14 20.20
CA GLY A 329 -28.15 20.89 21.11
C GLY A 329 -29.52 21.16 20.51
#